data_AF-X0WVU8-F1
#
_entry.id   AF-X0WVU8-F1
#
_cell.length_a   1.000
_cell.length_b   1.000
_cell.length_c   1.000
_cell.angle_alpha   90.00
_cell.angle_beta   90.00
_cell.angle_gamma   90.00
#
_symmetry.space_group_name_H-M   'P 1'
#
loop_
_entity.id
_entity.type
_entity.pdbx_description
1 polymer ?
#
loop_
_entity_poly.entity_id
_entity_poly.type
_entity_poly.pdbx_seq_one_letter_code
_entity_poly.pdbx_strand_id
1 'polypeptide(L)'
;MSKIVIDPVTRIEGHLKIETVVDDGVVKEAKSTGNLFRGIELILRGRDPRDAQVITQRICGVCPQSHGVAAALNLDSAFGISDK
;
A
#
# COMPACT_ATOMS: atom_id res chain seq x y z
N MET A 1 -9.70 31.21 7.45
CA MET A 1 -9.28 30.14 6.53
C MET A 1 -7.76 30.11 6.32
N SER A 2 -7.07 29.10 6.87
CA SER A 2 -5.62 28.88 6.72
C SER A 2 -5.34 27.50 6.11
N LYS A 3 -4.26 27.39 5.32
CA LYS A 3 -3.79 26.12 4.76
C LYS A 3 -2.64 25.57 5.60
N ILE A 4 -2.73 24.32 6.03
CA ILE A 4 -1.69 23.60 6.77
C ILE A 4 -1.22 22.42 5.94
N VAL A 5 0.09 22.17 5.94
CA VAL A 5 0.72 21.03 5.26
C VAL A 5 1.59 20.26 6.26
N ILE A 6 1.38 18.95 6.33
CA ILE A 6 2.18 18.01 7.12
C ILE A 6 2.86 17.06 6.13
N ASP A 7 4.14 17.28 5.90
CA ASP A 7 4.99 16.48 5.02
C ASP A 7 6.44 16.46 5.57
N PRO A 8 6.94 15.34 6.11
CA PRO A 8 6.30 14.03 6.18
C PRO A 8 5.38 13.86 7.40
N VAL A 9 4.34 13.03 7.27
CA VAL A 9 3.69 12.41 8.44
C VAL A 9 4.63 11.36 9.03
N THR A 10 4.90 11.43 10.34
CA THR A 10 5.85 10.55 11.03
C THR A 10 5.16 9.44 11.84
N ARG A 11 5.93 8.45 12.31
CA ARG A 11 5.46 7.25 13.07
C ARG A 11 4.44 6.40 12.30
N ILE A 12 4.60 6.33 10.99
CA ILE A 12 3.87 5.45 10.07
C ILE A 12 4.88 4.68 9.21
N GLU A 13 4.39 3.72 8.43
CA GLU A 13 5.15 3.16 7.30
C GLU A 13 4.90 3.99 6.03
N GLY A 14 5.92 4.15 5.20
CA GLY A 14 5.79 4.80 3.88
C GLY A 14 5.91 6.33 3.90
N HIS A 15 5.42 6.96 2.82
CA HIS A 15 5.55 8.39 2.54
C HIS A 15 4.18 9.02 2.37
N LEU A 16 3.74 9.77 3.37
CA LEU A 16 2.41 10.39 3.41
C LEU A 16 2.53 11.90 3.62
N LYS A 17 1.79 12.63 2.81
CA LYS A 17 1.53 14.05 2.95
C LYS A 17 0.06 14.29 3.27
N ILE A 18 -0.21 15.15 4.24
CA ILE A 18 -1.55 15.66 4.55
C ILE A 18 -1.61 17.16 4.31
N GLU A 19 -2.59 17.61 3.55
CA GLU A 19 -2.92 19.03 3.40
C GLU A 19 -4.32 19.28 3.95
N THR A 20 -4.51 20.36 4.70
CA THR A 20 -5.82 20.72 5.26
C THR A 20 -6.09 22.21 5.17
N VAL A 21 -7.37 22.55 5.04
CA VAL A 21 -7.88 23.91 5.17
C VAL A 21 -8.63 24.02 6.49
N VAL A 22 -8.19 24.93 7.35
CA VAL A 22 -8.73 25.14 8.71
C VAL A 22 -9.43 26.49 8.77
N ASP A 23 -10.62 26.49 9.36
CA ASP A 23 -11.42 27.69 9.59
C ASP A 23 -12.05 27.64 10.98
N ASP A 24 -11.87 28.69 11.78
CA ASP A 24 -12.24 28.77 13.20
C ASP A 24 -11.81 27.55 14.03
N GLY A 25 -10.57 27.10 13.82
CA GLY A 25 -9.99 25.94 14.51
C GLY A 25 -10.55 24.59 14.05
N VAL A 26 -11.44 24.56 13.06
CA VAL A 26 -12.07 23.34 12.53
C VAL A 26 -11.54 23.04 11.14
N VAL A 27 -11.12 21.79 10.91
CA VAL A 27 -10.77 21.30 9.58
C VAL A 27 -12.02 21.28 8.70
N LYS A 28 -11.99 22.00 7.58
CA LYS A 28 -13.08 22.03 6.59
C LYS A 28 -12.80 21.09 5.41
N GLU A 29 -11.54 20.96 5.03
CA GLU A 29 -11.08 20.07 3.95
C GLU A 29 -9.77 19.40 4.31
N ALA A 30 -9.55 18.18 3.81
CA ALA A 30 -8.30 17.45 3.93
C ALA A 30 -7.98 16.68 2.63
N LYS A 31 -6.69 16.60 2.28
CA LYS A 31 -6.16 15.79 1.19
C LYS A 31 -5.06 14.89 1.71
N SER A 32 -5.13 13.62 1.33
CA SER A 32 -4.13 12.59 1.64
C SER A 32 -3.40 12.20 0.36
N THR A 33 -2.07 12.32 0.37
CA THR A 33 -1.23 12.02 -0.80
C THR A 33 -0.14 11.02 -0.43
N GLY A 34 -0.13 9.87 -1.10
CA GLY A 34 0.99 8.94 -1.08
C GLY A 34 2.04 9.37 -2.11
N ASN A 35 3.23 9.76 -1.64
CA ASN A 35 4.25 10.40 -2.48
C ASN A 35 5.22 9.41 -3.14
N LEU A 36 5.04 8.10 -2.97
CA LEU A 36 5.94 7.07 -3.50
C LEU A 36 5.16 5.97 -4.21
N PHE A 37 5.62 5.63 -5.42
CA PHE A 37 5.14 4.49 -6.20
C PHE A 37 6.31 3.62 -6.65
N ARG A 38 6.12 2.30 -6.60
CA ARG A 38 7.14 1.31 -7.03
C ARG A 38 6.67 0.38 -8.16
N GLY A 39 5.37 0.30 -8.43
CA GLY A 39 4.83 -0.55 -9.50
C GLY A 39 5.10 -2.05 -9.32
N ILE A 40 4.94 -2.59 -8.10
CA ILE A 40 5.15 -4.03 -7.84
C ILE A 40 4.27 -4.91 -8.74
N GLU A 41 3.03 -4.48 -9.03
CA GLU A 41 2.12 -5.19 -9.95
C GLU A 41 2.65 -5.21 -11.39
N LEU A 42 3.33 -4.15 -11.83
CA LEU A 42 3.98 -4.11 -13.14
C LEU A 42 5.17 -5.06 -13.20
N ILE A 43 5.94 -5.16 -12.10
CA ILE A 43 7.06 -6.09 -11.98
C ILE A 43 6.61 -7.55 -12.09
N LEU A 44 5.39 -7.88 -11.65
CA LEU A 44 4.85 -9.25 -11.73
C LEU A 44 4.49 -9.68 -13.16
N ARG A 45 4.26 -8.75 -14.09
CA ARG A 45 3.81 -9.10 -15.45
C ARG A 45 4.86 -9.95 -16.18
N GLY A 46 4.42 -11.07 -16.74
CA GLY A 46 5.28 -11.99 -17.51
C GLY A 46 6.19 -12.89 -16.67
N ARG A 47 6.10 -12.82 -15.34
CA ARG A 47 6.83 -13.74 -14.44
C ARG A 47 6.08 -15.05 -14.25
N ASP A 48 6.80 -16.06 -13.76
CA ASP A 48 6.17 -17.28 -13.26
C ASP A 48 5.24 -16.91 -12.08
N PRO A 49 3.96 -17.36 -12.08
CA PRO A 49 3.03 -17.05 -11.00
C PRO A 49 3.57 -17.39 -9.60
N ARG A 50 4.42 -18.42 -9.48
CA ARG A 50 4.99 -18.87 -8.19
C ARG A 50 5.95 -17.85 -7.59
N ASP A 51 6.52 -16.94 -8.39
CA ASP A 51 7.36 -15.86 -7.88
C ASP A 51 6.56 -14.80 -7.12
N ALA A 52 5.24 -14.74 -7.32
CA ALA A 52 4.38 -13.71 -6.76
C ALA A 52 4.49 -13.65 -5.24
N GLN A 53 4.54 -14.81 -4.56
CA GLN A 53 4.63 -14.90 -3.10
C GLN A 53 5.83 -14.12 -2.55
N VAL A 54 7.02 -14.35 -3.13
CA VAL A 54 8.27 -13.73 -2.66
C VAL A 54 8.32 -12.25 -3.03
N ILE A 55 7.86 -11.90 -4.24
CA ILE A 55 7.88 -10.51 -4.74
C ILE A 55 6.90 -9.62 -3.96
N THR A 56 5.66 -10.08 -3.73
CA THR A 56 4.63 -9.25 -3.08
C THR A 56 4.91 -9.04 -1.60
N GLN A 57 5.63 -9.94 -0.91
CA GLN A 57 6.12 -9.68 0.46
C GLN A 57 6.91 -8.36 0.58
N ARG A 58 7.52 -7.89 -0.52
CA ARG A 58 8.29 -6.64 -0.54
C ARG A 58 7.42 -5.41 -0.79
N ILE A 59 6.09 -5.57 -0.89
CA ILE A 59 5.16 -4.42 -0.88
C ILE A 59 5.28 -3.68 0.45
N CYS A 60 5.42 -4.36 1.59
CA CYS A 60 5.61 -3.70 2.86
C CYS A 60 6.48 -4.54 3.80
N GLY A 61 7.50 -3.92 4.41
CA GLY A 61 8.34 -4.58 5.41
C GLY A 61 7.73 -4.65 6.81
N VAL A 62 6.66 -3.88 7.07
CA VAL A 62 5.92 -3.91 8.35
C VAL A 62 4.87 -5.03 8.35
N CYS A 63 4.15 -5.24 7.23
CA CYS A 63 3.17 -6.33 7.07
C CYS A 63 3.52 -7.32 5.93
N PRO A 64 4.76 -7.83 5.85
CA PRO A 64 5.20 -8.64 4.72
C PRO A 64 4.42 -9.95 4.59
N GLN A 65 4.11 -10.57 5.74
CA GLN A 65 3.43 -11.87 5.78
C GLN A 65 2.04 -11.80 5.14
N SER A 66 1.30 -10.70 5.37
CA SER A 66 -0.03 -10.51 4.79
C SER A 66 -0.01 -10.56 3.26
N HIS A 67 0.98 -9.92 2.64
CA HIS A 67 1.13 -9.94 1.18
C HIS A 67 1.56 -11.32 0.65
N GLY A 68 2.44 -12.02 1.38
CA GLY A 68 2.85 -13.37 1.01
C GLY A 68 1.69 -14.36 1.09
N VAL A 69 0.91 -14.33 2.18
CA VAL A 69 -0.27 -15.18 2.37
C VAL A 69 -1.32 -14.89 1.31
N ALA A 70 -1.61 -13.61 1.05
CA ALA A 70 -2.56 -13.24 0.00
C ALA A 70 -2.14 -13.76 -1.38
N ALA A 71 -0.84 -13.69 -1.73
CA ALA A 71 -0.35 -14.24 -2.98
C ALA A 71 -0.47 -15.77 -3.04
N ALA A 72 -0.15 -16.48 -1.95
CA ALA A 72 -0.30 -17.93 -1.87
C ALA A 72 -1.77 -18.36 -2.06
N LEU A 73 -2.69 -17.75 -1.31
CA LEU A 73 -4.13 -18.06 -1.43
C LEU A 73 -4.69 -17.75 -2.83
N ASN A 74 -4.19 -16.71 -3.50
CA ASN A 74 -4.56 -16.43 -4.89
C ASN A 74 -4.04 -17.49 -5.86
N LEU A 75 -2.81 -18.00 -5.66
CA LEU A 75 -2.30 -19.11 -6.46
C LEU A 75 -3.12 -20.38 -6.18
N ASP A 76 -3.48 -20.63 -4.92
CA ASP A 76 -4.31 -21.77 -4.56
C ASP A 76 -5.66 -21.74 -5.29
N SER A 77 -6.30 -20.56 -5.33
CA SER A 77 -7.52 -20.34 -6.10
C SER A 77 -7.29 -20.52 -7.60
N ALA A 78 -6.23 -19.95 -8.16
CA ALA A 78 -5.93 -20.03 -9.59
C ALA A 78 -5.63 -21.46 -10.07
N PHE A 79 -5.05 -22.30 -9.21
CA PHE A 79 -4.75 -23.70 -9.51
C PHE A 79 -5.83 -24.69 -9.04
N GLY A 80 -6.95 -24.20 -8.50
CA GLY A 80 -8.08 -25.04 -8.08
C GLY A 80 -7.79 -25.92 -6.86
N ILE A 81 -6.99 -25.42 -5.92
CA ILE A 81 -6.61 -26.10 -4.67
C ILE A 81 -7.13 -25.39 -3.41
N SER A 82 -7.85 -24.27 -3.54
CA SER A 82 -8.34 -23.44 -2.43
C SER A 82 -9.34 -24.11 -1.48
N ASP A 83 -9.97 -25.21 -1.88
CA ASP A 83 -10.98 -25.95 -1.10
C ASP A 83 -10.55 -27.39 -0.74
N LYS A 84 -9.25 -27.69 -0.84
CA LYS A 84 -8.68 -29.01 -0.48
C LYS A 84 -7.97 -29.00 0.86
#